data_AF-A0A818K6M8-F1
#
_entry.id   AF-A0A818K6M8-F1
#
_cell.length_a   1.000
_cell.length_b   1.000
_cell.length_c   1.000
_cell.angle_alpha   90.00
_cell.angle_beta   90.00
_cell.angle_gamma   90.00
#
_symmetry.space_group_name_H-M   'P 1'
#
loop_
_entity.id
_entity.type
_entity.pdbx_description
1 polymer ?
#
loop_
_entity_poly.entity_id
_entity_poly.type
_entity_poly.pdbx_seq_one_letter_code
_entity_poly.pdbx_strand_id
1 'polypeptide(L)'
;MTSKKLGHSLTENDRLLDICELQNAERERNIEKSNNRSNRKKIANKMFCHNEINKILDEKDSWPNDNNQLLTNSDRLWIMTHIQSKFSYWLLHESHLQHFLLDRRRDRQSLQDYLRKNNEIFKIQYILNIKYEEIESWENHLRQEENALAKAEKHIGEDLALFDQFLDACNRNANEAAFRVEEEARKKDELINEIKRLQKTLVSYHNDHNHLTDILKQSRRYQQFLFKFAPKPEQLLDIFTEMEEKSLPLVEKSQYTSELLDSIHSTIKNTISEQNHEVEQLKIKINQLEESIKQEIEREISCQNILTQCKNEKNDPLIEQIKNTIEILYKNHIISDDMGISTIHMLQTIENKIKSLLNIIEHMDSSAVMEAEKFRENSIRTIERQEKIRQEKVINELRHKKTLLRTSAPPYPKV
;
A
#
# COMPACT_ATOMS: atom_id res chain seq x y z
N MET A 1 42.19 -18.10 83.55
CA MET A 1 41.74 -18.51 84.89
C MET A 1 42.42 -19.81 85.26
N THR A 2 43.32 -19.72 86.22
CA THR A 2 44.06 -20.82 86.85
C THR A 2 43.14 -21.63 87.75
N SER A 3 43.12 -22.97 87.61
CA SER A 3 42.70 -23.85 88.70
C SER A 3 43.60 -25.09 88.72
N LYS A 4 44.45 -25.14 89.76
CA LYS A 4 45.32 -26.27 90.11
C LYS A 4 44.46 -27.46 90.51
N LYS A 5 44.54 -28.58 89.79
CA LYS A 5 44.17 -29.90 90.30
C LYS A 5 45.38 -30.52 90.99
N LEU A 6 45.38 -30.50 92.32
CA LEU A 6 46.20 -31.34 93.19
C LEU A 6 45.24 -32.33 93.86
N GLY A 7 45.53 -33.62 93.75
CA GLY A 7 44.74 -34.69 94.35
C GLY A 7 45.36 -36.04 94.03
N HIS A 8 46.25 -36.47 94.92
CA HIS A 8 47.09 -37.67 94.84
C HIS A 8 46.32 -38.96 94.55
N SER A 9 46.73 -39.69 93.51
CA SER A 9 46.42 -41.10 93.32
C SER A 9 47.36 -41.94 94.19
N LEU A 10 46.91 -42.42 95.34
CA LEU A 10 47.58 -43.54 96.03
C LEU A 10 47.57 -44.75 95.09
N THR A 11 48.75 -45.29 94.82
CA THR A 11 48.91 -46.40 93.88
C THR A 11 48.32 -47.68 94.46
N GLU A 12 47.69 -48.48 93.60
CA GLU A 12 47.01 -49.75 93.93
C GLU A 12 47.92 -50.75 94.67
N ASN A 13 49.24 -50.61 94.51
CA ASN A 13 50.27 -51.37 95.24
C ASN A 13 50.31 -51.05 96.75
N ASP A 14 50.01 -49.82 97.17
CA ASP A 14 50.04 -49.45 98.60
C ASP A 14 48.85 -50.07 99.36
N ARG A 15 47.70 -50.19 98.68
CA ARG A 15 46.50 -50.85 99.24
C ARG A 15 46.68 -52.37 99.36
N LEU A 16 47.42 -52.98 98.44
CA LEU A 16 47.71 -54.42 98.48
C LEU A 16 48.73 -54.79 99.57
N LEU A 17 49.69 -53.90 99.86
CA LEU A 17 50.64 -54.07 100.96
C LEU A 17 49.94 -54.05 102.33
N ASP A 18 49.03 -53.10 102.54
CA ASP A 18 48.22 -52.96 103.77
C ASP A 18 47.35 -54.20 104.05
N ILE A 19 46.77 -54.80 103.00
CA ILE A 19 45.94 -56.01 103.13
C ILE A 19 46.77 -57.24 103.52
N CYS A 20 47.99 -57.38 102.96
CA CYS A 20 48.88 -58.50 103.30
C CYS A 20 49.38 -58.42 104.76
N GLU A 21 49.71 -57.22 105.25
CA GLU A 21 50.15 -57.02 106.63
C GLU A 21 49.04 -57.35 107.64
N LEU A 22 47.80 -56.92 107.36
CA LEU A 22 46.64 -57.24 108.20
C LEU A 22 46.36 -58.75 108.26
N GLN A 23 46.48 -59.46 107.14
CA GLN A 23 46.29 -60.91 107.09
C GLN A 23 47.38 -61.67 107.85
N ASN A 24 48.63 -61.21 107.80
CA ASN A 24 49.74 -61.83 108.55
C ASN A 24 49.59 -61.61 110.07
N ALA A 25 49.23 -60.40 110.49
CA ALA A 25 48.96 -60.09 111.89
C ALA A 25 47.77 -60.88 112.47
N GLU A 26 46.78 -61.21 111.64
CA GLU A 26 45.66 -62.05 112.06
C GLU A 26 46.03 -63.54 112.14
N ARG A 27 46.91 -64.03 111.26
CA ARG A 27 47.46 -65.40 111.35
C ARG A 27 48.29 -65.59 112.62
N GLU A 28 49.17 -64.65 112.96
CA GLU A 28 50.00 -64.73 114.17
C GLU A 28 49.15 -64.73 115.44
N ARG A 29 48.14 -63.85 115.53
CA ARG A 29 47.19 -63.84 116.64
C ARG A 29 46.42 -65.16 116.80
N ASN A 30 46.10 -65.83 115.69
CA ASN A 30 45.44 -67.14 115.73
C ASN A 30 46.37 -68.26 116.18
N ILE A 31 47.65 -68.25 115.79
CA ILE A 31 48.67 -69.19 116.25
C ILE A 31 48.91 -69.02 117.75
N GLU A 32 49.04 -67.78 118.23
CA GLU A 32 49.26 -67.47 119.64
C GLU A 32 48.06 -67.89 120.52
N LYS A 33 46.82 -67.65 120.06
CA LYS A 33 45.60 -68.14 120.71
C LYS A 33 45.54 -69.68 120.77
N SER A 34 46.02 -70.38 119.74
CA SER A 34 46.10 -71.84 119.72
C SER A 34 47.12 -72.38 120.73
N ASN A 35 48.32 -71.80 120.76
CA ASN A 35 49.38 -72.17 121.70
C ASN A 35 48.97 -71.91 123.16
N ASN A 36 48.33 -70.77 123.45
CA ASN A 36 47.81 -70.46 124.77
C ASN A 36 46.72 -71.44 125.24
N ARG A 37 45.84 -71.89 124.33
CA ARG A 37 44.87 -72.97 124.65
C ARG A 37 45.55 -74.30 124.94
N SER A 38 46.62 -74.65 124.22
CA SER A 38 47.41 -75.87 124.45
C SER A 38 48.14 -75.83 125.80
N ASN A 39 48.78 -74.69 126.13
CA ASN A 39 49.46 -74.50 127.42
C ASN A 39 48.49 -74.54 128.61
N ARG A 40 47.31 -73.92 128.50
CA ARG A 40 46.27 -74.01 129.56
C ARG A 40 45.81 -75.45 129.80
N LYS A 41 45.66 -76.26 128.75
CA LYS A 41 45.33 -77.70 128.89
C LYS A 41 46.45 -78.49 129.57
N LYS A 42 47.72 -78.22 129.24
CA LYS A 42 48.87 -78.85 129.90
C LYS A 42 48.96 -78.49 131.39
N ILE A 43 48.71 -77.22 131.74
CA ILE A 43 48.69 -76.76 133.15
C ILE A 43 47.54 -77.40 133.92
N ALA A 44 46.34 -77.46 133.33
CA ALA A 44 45.18 -78.11 133.96
C ALA A 44 45.42 -79.61 134.22
N ASN A 45 46.02 -80.34 133.26
CA ASN A 45 46.40 -81.73 133.47
C ASN A 45 47.49 -81.88 134.54
N LYS A 46 48.48 -80.99 134.58
CA LYS A 46 49.55 -81.01 135.60
C LYS A 46 48.99 -80.74 137.00
N MET A 47 48.05 -79.81 137.13
CA MET A 47 47.32 -79.52 138.37
C MET A 47 46.46 -80.71 138.83
N PHE A 48 45.77 -81.38 137.90
CA PHE A 48 44.96 -82.56 138.20
C PHE A 48 45.82 -83.72 138.70
N CYS A 49 46.92 -84.06 138.00
CA CYS A 49 47.83 -85.11 138.46
C CYS A 49 48.52 -84.75 139.79
N HIS A 50 48.87 -83.48 140.00
CA HIS A 50 49.46 -83.03 141.27
C HIS A 50 48.49 -83.19 142.45
N ASN A 51 47.22 -82.80 142.29
CA ASN A 51 46.20 -82.98 143.33
C ASN A 51 45.93 -84.46 143.64
N GLU A 52 45.93 -85.32 142.62
CA GLU A 52 45.64 -86.74 142.85
C GLU A 52 46.83 -87.48 143.46
N ILE A 53 48.07 -87.06 143.19
CA ILE A 53 49.27 -87.54 143.90
C ILE A 53 49.29 -87.08 145.36
N ASN A 54 48.89 -85.84 145.65
CA ASN A 54 48.83 -85.33 147.03
C ASN A 54 47.78 -86.07 147.87
N LYS A 55 46.61 -86.41 147.29
CA LYS A 55 45.61 -87.28 147.96
C LYS A 55 46.15 -88.67 148.32
N ILE A 56 47.02 -89.25 147.49
CA ILE A 56 47.64 -90.55 147.75
C ILE A 56 48.71 -90.43 148.85
N LEU A 57 49.39 -89.28 148.93
CA LEU A 57 50.39 -89.00 149.97
C LEU A 57 49.76 -88.70 151.34
N ASP A 58 48.59 -88.08 151.39
CA ASP A 58 47.86 -87.80 152.64
C ASP A 58 47.22 -89.06 153.27
N GLU A 59 47.04 -90.14 152.51
CA GLU A 59 46.57 -91.45 153.05
C GLU A 59 47.71 -92.27 153.71
N LYS A 60 48.96 -91.79 153.70
CA LYS A 60 50.16 -92.54 154.15
C LYS A 60 50.27 -92.69 155.68
N ASP A 61 49.64 -91.81 156.47
CA ASP A 61 49.68 -91.86 157.94
C ASP A 61 48.75 -92.92 158.55
N SER A 62 47.98 -93.65 157.73
CA SER A 62 47.11 -94.76 158.15
C SER A 62 47.70 -96.16 157.86
N TRP A 63 48.99 -96.23 157.47
CA TRP A 63 49.68 -97.48 157.16
C TRP A 63 50.50 -97.95 158.37
N PRO A 64 50.34 -99.20 158.86
CA PRO A 64 51.09 -99.70 160.01
C PRO A 64 52.62 -99.64 159.77
N ASN A 65 53.32 -98.95 160.67
CA ASN A 65 54.74 -98.65 160.58
C ASN A 65 55.61 -99.88 160.94
N ASP A 66 56.60 -100.17 160.11
CA ASP A 66 57.51 -101.31 160.23
C ASP A 66 58.36 -101.23 161.50
N ASN A 67 58.11 -102.12 162.47
CA ASN A 67 59.13 -102.63 163.38
C ASN A 67 58.66 -103.97 163.97
N ASN A 68 59.08 -105.07 163.35
CA ASN A 68 59.12 -106.45 163.85
C ASN A 68 57.96 -106.91 164.76
N GLN A 69 56.80 -107.21 164.15
CA GLN A 69 55.88 -108.30 164.55
C GLN A 69 54.95 -108.62 163.35
N LEU A 70 54.66 -109.91 163.13
CA LEU A 70 53.94 -110.45 161.96
C LEU A 70 52.54 -109.81 161.76
N LEU A 71 52.33 -109.17 160.59
CA LEU A 71 51.07 -108.54 160.16
C LEU A 71 49.93 -109.59 160.05
N THR A 72 48.73 -109.25 160.55
CA THR A 72 47.60 -110.19 160.60
C THR A 72 46.90 -110.34 159.25
N ASN A 73 46.23 -111.47 159.00
CA ASN A 73 45.49 -111.72 157.75
C ASN A 73 44.35 -110.70 157.48
N SER A 74 43.88 -109.99 158.53
CA SER A 74 42.85 -108.96 158.41
C SER A 74 43.37 -107.72 157.67
N ASP A 75 44.62 -107.32 157.92
CA ASP A 75 45.21 -106.11 157.37
C ASP A 75 45.48 -106.24 155.85
N ARG A 76 45.81 -107.46 155.41
CA ARG A 76 46.03 -107.76 153.98
C ARG A 76 44.74 -107.74 153.15
N LEU A 77 43.62 -108.19 153.74
CA LEU A 77 42.32 -108.22 153.05
C LEU A 77 41.75 -106.81 152.83
N TRP A 78 41.97 -105.92 153.78
CA TRP A 78 41.57 -104.52 153.68
C TRP A 78 42.32 -103.77 152.55
N ILE A 79 43.63 -103.98 152.44
CA ILE A 79 44.44 -103.35 151.37
C ILE A 79 43.98 -103.83 149.98
N MET A 80 43.77 -105.14 149.80
CA MET A 80 43.33 -105.69 148.52
C MET A 80 41.94 -105.19 148.09
N THR A 81 40.98 -105.12 149.02
CA THR A 81 39.62 -104.63 148.71
C THR A 81 39.60 -103.13 148.39
N HIS A 82 40.43 -102.34 149.07
CA HIS A 82 40.53 -100.89 148.83
C HIS A 82 41.13 -100.57 147.45
N ILE A 83 42.21 -101.27 147.07
CA ILE A 83 42.84 -101.12 145.73
C ILE A 83 41.85 -101.53 144.63
N GLN A 84 41.12 -102.63 144.82
CA GLN A 84 40.19 -103.15 143.82
C GLN A 84 38.97 -102.23 143.62
N SER A 85 38.51 -101.54 144.67
CA SER A 85 37.45 -100.53 144.59
C SER A 85 37.89 -99.25 143.86
N LYS A 86 39.10 -98.75 144.14
CA LYS A 86 39.63 -97.55 143.44
C LYS A 86 39.91 -97.83 141.96
N PHE A 87 40.36 -99.04 141.60
CA PHE A 87 40.62 -99.41 140.20
C PHE A 87 39.33 -99.54 139.36
N SER A 88 38.24 -100.03 139.97
CA SER A 88 36.95 -100.13 139.30
C SER A 88 36.27 -98.77 139.08
N TYR A 89 36.46 -97.82 140.00
CA TYR A 89 36.04 -96.42 139.81
C TYR A 89 36.79 -95.72 138.66
N TRP A 90 38.07 -96.03 138.47
CA TRP A 90 38.88 -95.43 137.40
C TRP A 90 38.45 -95.91 135.99
N LEU A 91 38.21 -97.22 135.83
CA LEU A 91 37.76 -97.83 134.56
C LEU A 91 36.37 -97.34 134.10
N LEU A 92 35.45 -97.09 135.04
CA LEU A 92 34.11 -96.58 134.71
C LEU A 92 34.13 -95.10 134.27
N HIS A 93 35.10 -94.32 134.76
CA HIS A 93 35.24 -92.92 134.40
C HIS A 93 35.87 -92.73 133.00
N GLU A 94 36.73 -93.66 132.56
CA GLU A 94 37.38 -93.59 131.25
C GLU A 94 36.42 -93.88 130.08
N SER A 95 35.48 -94.81 130.25
CA SER A 95 34.46 -95.13 129.24
C SER A 95 33.44 -94.01 129.05
N HIS A 96 32.99 -93.37 130.14
CA HIS A 96 32.09 -92.21 130.07
C HIS A 96 32.72 -90.99 129.39
N LEU A 97 34.01 -90.76 129.60
CA LEU A 97 34.74 -89.69 128.91
C LEU A 97 34.86 -89.93 127.40
N GLN A 98 35.06 -91.18 126.96
CA GLN A 98 35.14 -91.50 125.53
C GLN A 98 33.80 -91.30 124.81
N HIS A 99 32.68 -91.74 125.40
CA HIS A 99 31.35 -91.54 124.81
C HIS A 99 30.96 -90.05 124.73
N PHE A 100 31.21 -89.29 125.79
CA PHE A 100 30.96 -87.85 125.80
C PHE A 100 31.79 -87.07 124.75
N LEU A 101 33.01 -87.53 124.47
CA LEU A 101 33.88 -86.92 123.44
C LEU A 101 33.48 -87.29 122.00
N LEU A 102 32.80 -88.42 121.78
CA LEU A 102 32.35 -88.87 120.47
C LEU A 102 31.08 -88.13 120.01
N ASP A 103 30.08 -87.98 120.89
CA ASP A 103 28.85 -87.24 120.56
C ASP A 103 29.16 -85.77 120.23
N ARG A 104 30.05 -85.13 121.00
CA ARG A 104 30.50 -83.75 120.72
C ARG A 104 31.28 -83.58 119.41
N ARG A 105 31.86 -84.65 118.84
CA ARG A 105 32.53 -84.60 117.53
C ARG A 105 31.51 -84.71 116.39
N ARG A 106 30.46 -85.52 116.55
CA ARG A 106 29.45 -85.77 115.51
C ARG A 106 28.58 -84.53 115.27
N ASP A 107 28.14 -83.86 116.33
CA ASP A 107 27.41 -82.58 116.23
C ASP A 107 28.28 -81.47 115.63
N ARG A 108 29.60 -81.52 115.88
CA ARG A 108 30.56 -80.59 115.28
C ARG A 108 30.70 -80.78 113.77
N GLN A 109 30.64 -82.00 113.27
CA GLN A 109 30.74 -82.30 111.84
C GLN A 109 29.47 -81.85 111.09
N SER A 110 28.28 -82.09 111.65
CA SER A 110 27.00 -81.60 111.08
C SER A 110 26.92 -80.07 111.04
N LEU A 111 27.33 -79.41 112.13
CA LEU A 111 27.41 -77.94 112.18
C LEU A 111 28.46 -77.39 111.21
N GLN A 112 29.62 -78.06 111.05
CA GLN A 112 30.64 -77.66 110.09
C GLN A 112 30.15 -77.77 108.65
N ASP A 113 29.35 -78.78 108.30
CA ASP A 113 28.78 -78.93 106.96
C ASP A 113 27.65 -77.94 106.70
N TYR A 114 26.84 -77.61 107.72
CA TYR A 114 25.86 -76.52 107.64
C TYR A 114 26.54 -75.16 107.47
N LEU A 115 27.54 -74.85 108.28
CA LEU A 115 28.33 -73.62 108.16
C LEU A 115 29.04 -73.55 106.81
N ARG A 116 29.54 -74.68 106.29
CA ARG A 116 30.15 -74.75 104.95
C ARG A 116 29.11 -74.44 103.87
N LYS A 117 27.96 -75.09 103.88
CA LYS A 117 26.88 -74.84 102.91
C LYS A 117 26.37 -73.40 102.98
N ASN A 118 26.17 -72.87 104.18
CA ASN A 118 25.80 -71.46 104.35
C ASN A 118 26.88 -70.53 103.81
N ASN A 119 28.16 -70.80 104.08
CA ASN A 119 29.26 -70.02 103.53
C ASN A 119 29.32 -70.10 101.99
N GLU A 120 29.07 -71.27 101.39
CA GLU A 120 28.97 -71.40 99.92
C GLU A 120 27.76 -70.64 99.37
N ILE A 121 26.61 -70.68 100.05
CA ILE A 121 25.43 -69.89 99.69
C ILE A 121 25.74 -68.39 99.75
N PHE A 122 26.41 -67.91 100.81
CA PHE A 122 26.80 -66.51 100.92
C PHE A 122 27.81 -66.09 99.85
N LYS A 123 28.76 -66.95 99.50
CA LYS A 123 29.69 -66.68 98.39
C LYS A 123 28.95 -66.57 97.06
N ILE A 124 28.04 -67.49 96.77
CA ILE A 124 27.23 -67.44 95.54
C ILE A 124 26.33 -66.21 95.55
N GLN A 125 25.69 -65.88 96.66
CA GLN A 125 24.87 -64.69 96.82
C GLN A 125 25.68 -63.41 96.56
N TYR A 126 26.89 -63.32 97.11
CA TYR A 126 27.79 -62.19 96.90
C TYR A 126 28.24 -62.08 95.44
N ILE A 127 28.64 -63.20 94.82
CA ILE A 127 29.02 -63.24 93.40
C ILE A 127 27.82 -62.86 92.51
N LEU A 128 26.63 -63.39 92.79
CA LEU A 128 25.42 -63.03 92.07
C LEU A 128 25.10 -61.55 92.22
N ASN A 129 25.21 -60.99 93.43
CA ASN A 129 24.97 -59.56 93.66
C ASN A 129 25.95 -58.70 92.86
N ILE A 130 27.24 -59.03 92.86
CA ILE A 130 28.24 -58.35 92.01
C ILE A 130 27.86 -58.49 90.53
N LYS A 131 27.46 -59.69 90.07
CA LYS A 131 27.09 -59.90 88.67
C LYS A 131 25.83 -59.13 88.28
N TYR A 132 24.85 -59.01 89.17
CA TYR A 132 23.67 -58.18 88.94
C TYR A 132 24.03 -56.69 88.89
N GLU A 133 24.88 -56.19 89.80
CA GLU A 133 25.39 -54.82 89.77
C GLU A 133 26.20 -54.53 88.49
N GLU A 134 27.03 -55.48 88.04
CA GLU A 134 27.75 -55.39 86.77
C GLU A 134 26.78 -55.33 85.58
N ILE A 135 25.77 -56.21 85.53
CA ILE A 135 24.75 -56.21 84.47
C ILE A 135 23.99 -54.89 84.46
N GLU A 136 23.56 -54.38 85.62
CA GLU A 136 22.87 -53.10 85.73
C GLU A 136 23.75 -51.94 85.23
N SER A 137 25.05 -51.97 85.54
CA SER A 137 26.00 -50.98 85.02
C SER A 137 26.14 -51.06 83.49
N TRP A 138 26.19 -52.26 82.91
CA TRP A 138 26.24 -52.46 81.46
C TRP A 138 24.94 -52.05 80.78
N GLU A 139 23.79 -52.37 81.36
CA GLU A 139 22.47 -51.94 80.85
C GLU A 139 22.35 -50.41 80.86
N ASN A 140 22.83 -49.75 81.91
CA ASN A 140 22.87 -48.29 81.97
C ASN A 140 23.81 -47.69 80.91
N HIS A 141 24.98 -48.29 80.69
CA HIS A 141 25.89 -47.85 79.63
C HIS A 141 25.28 -48.06 78.24
N LEU A 142 24.66 -49.21 78.00
CA LEU A 142 23.95 -49.49 76.75
C LEU A 142 22.80 -48.49 76.51
N ARG A 143 21.99 -48.19 77.54
CA ARG A 143 20.95 -47.16 77.45
C ARG A 143 21.52 -45.78 77.14
N GLN A 144 22.68 -45.43 77.69
CA GLN A 144 23.33 -44.15 77.39
C GLN A 144 23.80 -44.10 75.93
N GLU A 145 24.43 -45.17 75.44
CA GLU A 145 24.85 -45.30 74.05
C GLU A 145 23.67 -45.30 73.08
N GLU A 146 22.59 -46.03 73.36
CA GLU A 146 21.35 -46.02 72.55
C GLU A 146 20.73 -44.62 72.49
N ASN A 147 20.67 -43.90 73.62
CA ASN A 147 20.17 -42.52 73.65
C ASN A 147 21.10 -41.56 72.91
N ALA A 148 22.42 -41.78 72.93
CA ALA A 148 23.38 -40.98 72.18
C ALA A 148 23.23 -41.23 70.67
N LEU A 149 23.09 -42.50 70.27
CA LEU A 149 22.82 -42.91 68.88
C LEU A 149 21.49 -42.34 68.38
N ALA A 150 20.41 -42.45 69.14
CA ALA A 150 19.11 -41.89 68.76
C ALA A 150 19.16 -40.37 68.54
N LYS A 151 19.95 -39.64 69.35
CA LYS A 151 20.20 -38.20 69.14
C LYS A 151 21.00 -37.94 67.87
N ALA A 152 22.06 -38.74 67.62
CA ALA A 152 22.86 -38.61 66.41
C ALA A 152 22.04 -38.91 65.14
N GLU A 153 21.24 -39.97 65.15
CA GLU A 153 20.32 -40.31 64.05
C GLU A 153 19.32 -39.18 63.79
N LYS A 154 18.76 -38.58 64.86
CA LYS A 154 17.86 -37.43 64.72
C LYS A 154 18.56 -36.24 64.07
N HIS A 155 19.77 -35.90 64.50
CA HIS A 155 20.53 -34.79 63.91
C HIS A 155 20.89 -35.06 62.44
N ILE A 156 21.27 -36.29 62.10
CA ILE A 156 21.52 -36.67 60.69
C ILE A 156 20.22 -36.53 59.87
N GLY A 157 19.07 -36.92 60.42
CA GLY A 157 17.78 -36.73 59.78
C GLY A 157 17.43 -35.25 59.56
N GLU A 158 17.71 -34.40 60.55
CA GLU A 158 17.54 -32.94 60.45
C GLU A 158 18.47 -32.35 59.38
N ASP A 159 19.74 -32.75 59.35
CA ASP A 159 20.74 -32.30 58.38
C ASP A 159 20.39 -32.76 56.94
N LEU A 160 19.89 -33.99 56.77
CA LEU A 160 19.41 -34.49 55.48
C LEU A 160 18.21 -33.66 54.98
N ALA A 161 17.26 -33.33 55.84
CA ALA A 161 16.12 -32.50 55.47
C ALA A 161 16.53 -31.06 55.08
N LEU A 162 17.53 -30.49 55.78
CA LEU A 162 18.11 -29.20 55.41
C LEU A 162 18.84 -29.27 54.07
N PHE A 163 19.55 -30.38 53.80
CA PHE A 163 20.23 -30.60 52.54
C PHE A 163 19.26 -30.71 51.36
N ASP A 164 18.16 -31.46 51.52
CA ASP A 164 17.12 -31.56 50.49
C ASP A 164 16.48 -30.20 50.19
N GLN A 165 16.18 -29.41 51.23
CA GLN A 165 15.69 -28.04 51.06
C GLN A 165 16.71 -27.15 50.33
N PHE A 166 17.99 -27.32 50.62
CA PHE A 166 19.06 -26.60 49.93
C PHE A 166 19.14 -27.00 48.45
N LEU A 167 19.06 -28.30 48.13
CA LEU A 167 19.02 -28.79 46.75
C LEU A 167 17.82 -28.24 45.99
N ASP A 168 16.63 -28.25 46.61
CA ASP A 168 15.42 -27.68 46.00
C ASP A 168 15.55 -26.19 45.73
N ALA A 169 16.08 -25.42 46.70
CA ALA A 169 16.33 -23.99 46.53
C ALA A 169 17.37 -23.72 45.43
N CYS A 170 18.44 -24.53 45.38
CA CYS A 170 19.47 -24.43 44.35
C CYS A 170 18.91 -24.76 42.96
N ASN A 171 18.12 -25.83 42.85
CA ASN A 171 17.46 -26.22 41.61
C ASN A 171 16.49 -25.14 41.12
N ARG A 172 15.69 -24.55 42.03
CA ARG A 172 14.79 -23.44 41.68
C ARG A 172 15.58 -22.22 41.20
N ASN A 173 16.59 -21.79 41.94
CA ASN A 173 17.41 -20.64 41.56
C ASN A 173 18.15 -20.87 40.23
N ALA A 174 18.67 -22.09 40.00
CA ALA A 174 19.32 -22.46 38.74
C ALA A 174 18.34 -22.44 37.57
N ASN A 175 17.14 -22.98 37.75
CA ASN A 175 16.09 -22.98 36.73
C ASN A 175 15.57 -21.57 36.44
N GLU A 176 15.36 -20.73 37.46
CA GLU A 176 14.99 -19.33 37.27
C GLU A 176 16.08 -18.55 36.53
N ALA A 177 17.35 -18.76 36.87
CA ALA A 177 18.48 -18.16 36.17
C ALA A 177 18.53 -18.61 34.71
N ALA A 178 18.35 -19.91 34.45
CA ALA A 178 18.31 -20.46 33.10
C ALA A 178 17.13 -19.89 32.28
N PHE A 179 15.94 -19.79 32.89
CA PHE A 179 14.77 -19.21 32.25
C PHE A 179 15.00 -17.73 31.88
N ARG A 180 15.57 -16.93 32.79
CA ARG A 180 15.91 -15.53 32.50
C ARG A 180 16.92 -15.42 31.35
N VAL A 181 17.94 -16.29 31.33
CA VAL A 181 18.91 -16.34 30.22
C VAL A 181 18.22 -16.68 28.89
N GLU A 182 17.31 -17.65 28.89
CA GLU A 182 16.57 -18.03 27.69
C GLU A 182 15.63 -16.92 27.21
N GLU A 183 14.92 -16.26 28.12
CA GLU A 183 14.03 -15.15 27.80
C GLU A 183 14.79 -13.97 27.19
N GLU A 184 15.94 -13.60 27.78
CA GLU A 184 16.82 -12.56 27.23
C GLU A 184 17.44 -12.98 25.88
N ALA A 185 17.80 -14.25 25.70
CA ALA A 185 18.24 -14.77 24.40
C ALA A 185 17.13 -14.67 23.34
N ARG A 186 15.87 -14.97 23.70
CA ARG A 186 14.71 -14.84 22.81
C ARG A 186 14.47 -13.39 22.39
N LYS A 187 14.47 -12.45 23.35
CA LYS A 187 14.38 -11.00 23.06
C LYS A 187 15.50 -10.52 22.14
N LYS A 188 16.74 -10.99 22.38
CA LYS A 188 17.89 -10.68 21.52
C LYS A 188 17.68 -11.19 20.10
N ASP A 189 17.19 -12.42 19.92
CA ASP A 189 16.94 -13.00 18.60
C ASP A 189 15.81 -12.27 17.85
N GLU A 190 14.76 -11.84 18.56
CA GLU A 190 13.71 -10.98 17.99
C GLU A 190 14.27 -9.65 17.49
N LEU A 191 15.10 -8.97 18.29
CA LEU A 191 15.78 -7.73 17.88
C LEU A 191 16.71 -7.94 16.69
N ILE A 192 17.46 -9.04 16.66
CA ILE A 192 18.33 -9.40 15.52
C ILE A 192 17.50 -9.61 14.26
N ASN A 193 16.34 -10.27 14.36
CA ASN A 193 15.45 -10.49 13.22
C ASN A 193 14.86 -9.17 12.70
N GLU A 194 14.49 -8.25 13.59
CA GLU A 194 14.01 -6.92 13.17
C GLU A 194 15.14 -6.10 12.53
N ILE A 195 16.36 -6.14 13.08
CA ILE A 195 17.54 -5.52 12.43
C ILE A 195 17.73 -6.08 11.02
N LYS A 196 17.66 -7.40 10.83
CA LYS A 196 17.77 -8.02 9.49
C LYS A 196 16.65 -7.55 8.56
N ARG A 197 15.42 -7.41 9.06
CA ARG A 197 14.28 -6.88 8.28
C ARG A 197 14.54 -5.45 7.83
N LEU A 198 14.97 -4.58 8.75
CA LEU A 198 15.31 -3.20 8.47
C LEU A 198 16.52 -3.06 7.53
N GLN A 199 17.51 -3.94 7.64
CA GLN A 199 18.63 -3.98 6.70
C GLN A 199 18.16 -4.35 5.29
N LYS A 200 17.23 -5.30 5.16
CA LYS A 200 16.65 -5.66 3.86
C LYS A 200 15.88 -4.50 3.24
N THR A 201 15.07 -3.78 4.02
CA THR A 201 14.33 -2.61 3.52
C THR A 201 15.28 -1.48 3.15
N LEU A 202 16.33 -1.22 3.94
CA LEU A 202 17.38 -0.24 3.65
C LEU A 202 18.05 -0.51 2.30
N VAL A 203 18.43 -1.77 2.04
CA VAL A 203 19.04 -2.16 0.76
C VAL A 203 18.07 -1.94 -0.41
N SER A 204 16.78 -2.25 -0.23
CA SER A 204 15.75 -1.95 -1.24
C SER A 204 15.69 -0.44 -1.54
N TYR A 205 15.57 0.40 -0.51
CA TYR A 205 15.54 1.85 -0.67
C TYR A 205 16.84 2.40 -1.29
N HIS A 206 17.99 1.82 -0.97
CA HIS A 206 19.26 2.19 -1.59
C HIS A 206 19.27 1.86 -3.08
N ASN A 207 18.77 0.69 -3.47
CA ASN A 207 18.65 0.31 -4.87
C ASN A 207 17.67 1.21 -5.63
N ASP A 208 16.52 1.52 -5.04
CA ASP A 208 15.53 2.43 -5.61
C ASP A 208 16.10 3.84 -5.77
N HIS A 209 16.83 4.33 -4.76
CA HIS A 209 17.53 5.61 -4.82
C HIS A 209 18.55 5.66 -5.95
N ASN A 210 19.35 4.61 -6.12
CA ASN A 210 20.31 4.52 -7.21
C ASN A 210 19.61 4.49 -8.58
N HIS A 211 18.54 3.71 -8.71
CA HIS A 211 17.73 3.66 -9.94
C HIS A 211 17.13 5.02 -10.29
N LEU A 212 16.50 5.71 -9.34
CA LEU A 212 15.95 7.05 -9.53
C LEU A 212 17.04 8.06 -9.87
N THR A 213 18.20 7.95 -9.23
CA THR A 213 19.37 8.80 -9.51
C THR A 213 19.85 8.61 -10.95
N ASP A 214 19.87 7.37 -11.45
CA ASP A 214 20.27 7.09 -12.82
C ASP A 214 19.23 7.55 -13.84
N ILE A 215 17.93 7.41 -13.56
CA ILE A 215 16.87 8.03 -14.37
C ILE A 215 17.06 9.54 -14.44
N LEU A 216 17.30 10.20 -13.30
CA LEU A 216 17.53 11.65 -13.28
C LEU A 216 18.75 12.05 -14.10
N LYS A 217 19.84 11.28 -14.05
CA LYS A 217 21.02 11.52 -14.91
C LYS A 217 20.66 11.36 -16.39
N GLN A 218 19.89 10.34 -16.77
CA GLN A 218 19.46 10.13 -18.15
C GLN A 218 18.56 11.26 -18.64
N SER A 219 17.55 11.64 -17.87
CA SER A 219 16.66 12.77 -18.19
C SER A 219 17.43 14.08 -18.33
N ARG A 220 18.43 14.31 -17.49
CA ARG A 220 19.30 15.49 -17.59
C ARG A 220 20.16 15.48 -18.85
N ARG A 221 20.70 14.32 -19.23
CA ARG A 221 21.43 14.16 -20.50
C ARG A 221 20.53 14.41 -21.70
N TYR A 222 19.31 13.87 -21.68
CA TYR A 222 18.33 14.10 -22.73
C TYR A 222 17.94 15.58 -22.82
N GLN A 223 17.70 16.24 -21.69
CA GLN A 223 17.44 17.68 -21.65
C GLN A 223 18.61 18.48 -22.24
N GLN A 224 19.85 18.19 -21.87
CA GLN A 224 21.04 18.85 -22.42
C GLN A 224 21.17 18.61 -23.93
N PHE A 225 20.90 17.38 -24.38
CA PHE A 225 20.86 17.04 -25.80
C PHE A 225 19.80 17.89 -26.52
N LEU A 226 18.56 17.90 -26.05
CA LEU A 226 17.49 18.70 -26.64
C LEU A 226 17.84 20.19 -26.66
N PHE A 227 18.43 20.73 -25.59
CA PHE A 227 18.82 22.13 -25.52
C PHE A 227 19.93 22.47 -26.54
N LYS A 228 20.78 21.51 -26.90
CA LYS A 228 21.80 21.69 -27.94
C LYS A 228 21.19 21.72 -29.35
N PHE A 229 20.12 20.97 -29.60
CA PHE A 229 19.46 20.89 -30.91
C PHE A 229 18.30 21.87 -31.06
N ALA A 230 17.76 22.40 -29.96
CA ALA A 230 16.77 23.44 -29.99
C ALA A 230 17.36 24.68 -30.69
N PRO A 231 16.69 25.23 -31.73
CA PRO A 231 17.08 26.49 -32.31
C PRO A 231 17.10 27.55 -31.21
N LYS A 232 18.10 28.42 -31.22
CA LYS A 232 18.12 29.54 -30.27
C LYS A 232 16.86 30.40 -30.48
N PRO A 233 16.32 31.04 -29.43
CA PRO A 233 15.12 31.87 -29.55
C PRO A 233 15.22 32.92 -30.66
N GLU A 234 16.41 33.47 -30.86
CA GLU A 234 16.75 34.42 -31.94
C GLU A 234 16.59 33.78 -33.34
N GLN A 235 17.11 32.56 -33.53
CA GLN A 235 16.99 31.84 -34.81
C GLN A 235 15.54 31.45 -35.11
N LEU A 236 14.75 31.17 -34.07
CA LEU A 236 13.33 30.88 -34.24
C LEU A 236 12.57 32.15 -34.67
N LEU A 237 12.92 33.31 -34.12
CA LEU A 237 12.35 34.60 -34.52
C LEU A 237 12.69 34.96 -35.97
N ASP A 238 13.93 34.70 -36.40
CA ASP A 238 14.35 34.89 -37.79
C ASP A 238 13.57 33.97 -38.75
N ILE A 239 13.35 32.70 -38.39
CA ILE A 239 12.53 31.78 -39.19
C ILE A 239 11.06 32.23 -39.26
N PHE A 240 10.50 32.71 -38.14
CA PHE A 240 9.12 33.21 -38.12
C PHE A 240 8.95 34.47 -38.97
N THR A 241 9.89 35.42 -38.87
CA THR A 241 9.89 36.64 -39.68
C THR A 241 10.08 36.32 -41.16
N GLU A 242 10.98 35.40 -41.53
CA GLU A 242 11.13 34.94 -42.92
C GLU A 242 9.85 34.25 -43.46
N MET A 243 9.17 33.47 -42.62
CA MET A 243 7.87 32.88 -42.96
C MET A 243 6.79 33.95 -43.16
N GLU A 244 6.75 34.96 -42.28
CA GLU A 244 5.80 36.07 -42.36
C GLU A 244 6.03 36.88 -43.64
N GLU A 245 7.29 37.25 -43.93
CA GLU A 245 7.70 37.94 -45.17
C GLU A 245 7.33 37.17 -46.44
N LYS A 246 7.39 35.83 -46.43
CA LYS A 246 6.97 35.00 -47.58
C LYS A 246 5.46 34.84 -47.70
N SER A 247 4.75 34.82 -46.57
CA SER A 247 3.30 34.62 -46.55
C SER A 247 2.52 35.89 -46.95
N LEU A 248 3.03 37.07 -46.59
CA LEU A 248 2.33 38.34 -46.79
C LEU A 248 2.08 38.68 -48.27
N PRO A 249 3.07 38.59 -49.19
CA PRO A 249 2.85 38.85 -50.62
C PRO A 249 1.93 37.82 -51.28
N LEU A 250 1.89 36.59 -50.74
CA LEU A 250 0.98 35.55 -51.24
C LEU A 250 -0.48 35.87 -50.88
N VAL A 251 -0.71 36.37 -49.67
CA VAL A 251 -2.03 36.87 -49.24
C VAL A 251 -2.46 38.03 -50.12
N GLU A 252 -1.59 39.02 -50.35
CA GLU A 252 -1.87 40.17 -51.24
C GLU A 252 -2.20 39.71 -52.66
N LYS A 253 -1.42 38.77 -53.21
CA LYS A 253 -1.68 38.21 -54.55
C LYS A 253 -3.03 37.50 -54.62
N SER A 254 -3.38 36.72 -53.59
CA SER A 254 -4.68 36.02 -53.53
C SER A 254 -5.86 37.00 -53.47
N GLN A 255 -5.73 38.08 -52.70
CA GLN A 255 -6.74 39.13 -52.61
C GLN A 255 -6.92 39.86 -53.94
N TYR A 256 -5.82 40.28 -54.57
CA TYR A 256 -5.85 40.90 -55.90
C TYR A 256 -6.54 40.00 -56.94
N THR A 257 -6.24 38.70 -56.94
CA THR A 257 -6.90 37.76 -57.87
C THR A 257 -8.39 37.59 -57.56
N SER A 258 -8.81 37.69 -56.30
CA SER A 258 -10.21 37.63 -55.90
C SER A 258 -10.97 38.87 -56.37
N GLU A 259 -10.41 40.06 -56.15
CA GLU A 259 -11.01 41.32 -56.61
C GLU A 259 -11.12 41.38 -58.15
N LEU A 260 -10.09 40.90 -58.85
CA LEU A 260 -10.12 40.76 -60.30
C LEU A 260 -11.22 39.80 -60.74
N LEU A 261 -11.36 38.65 -60.06
CA LEU A 261 -12.42 37.69 -60.34
C LEU A 261 -13.81 38.29 -60.12
N ASP A 262 -14.01 39.05 -59.05
CA ASP A 262 -15.28 39.74 -58.77
C ASP A 262 -15.59 40.80 -59.83
N SER A 263 -14.58 41.52 -60.32
CA SER A 263 -14.74 42.48 -61.42
C SER A 263 -15.17 41.78 -62.72
N ILE A 264 -14.56 40.65 -63.06
CA ILE A 264 -14.91 39.84 -64.23
C ILE A 264 -16.33 39.30 -64.04
N HIS A 265 -16.67 38.76 -62.88
CA HIS A 265 -18.00 38.26 -62.59
C HIS A 265 -19.07 39.37 -62.73
N SER A 266 -18.78 40.58 -62.26
CA SER A 266 -19.64 41.76 -62.46
C SER A 266 -19.81 42.10 -63.95
N THR A 267 -18.73 42.09 -64.73
CA THR A 267 -18.82 42.32 -66.20
C THR A 267 -19.66 41.26 -66.90
N ILE A 268 -19.45 39.97 -66.59
CA ILE A 268 -20.24 38.86 -67.15
C ILE A 268 -21.71 39.01 -66.78
N LYS A 269 -22.00 39.34 -65.52
CA LYS A 269 -23.37 39.56 -65.05
C LYS A 269 -24.06 40.69 -65.83
N ASN A 270 -23.36 41.79 -66.07
CA ASN A 270 -23.89 42.91 -66.85
C ASN A 270 -24.14 42.50 -68.31
N THR A 271 -23.18 41.83 -68.97
CA THR A 271 -23.35 41.32 -70.34
C THR A 271 -24.51 40.33 -70.46
N ILE A 272 -24.68 39.42 -69.50
CA ILE A 272 -25.84 38.50 -69.47
C ILE A 272 -27.15 39.29 -69.36
N SER A 273 -27.19 40.35 -68.55
CA SER A 273 -28.39 41.19 -68.42
C SER A 273 -28.72 41.94 -69.71
N GLU A 274 -27.71 42.45 -70.41
CA GLU A 274 -27.85 43.12 -71.72
C GLU A 274 -28.33 42.13 -72.78
N GLN A 275 -27.68 40.96 -72.88
CA GLN A 275 -28.08 39.91 -73.81
C GLN A 275 -29.51 39.41 -73.55
N ASN A 276 -29.90 39.23 -72.29
CA ASN A 276 -31.28 38.85 -71.96
C ASN A 276 -32.28 39.94 -72.35
N HIS A 277 -31.92 41.22 -72.23
CA HIS A 277 -32.75 42.32 -72.71
C HIS A 277 -32.90 42.29 -74.23
N GLU A 278 -31.81 42.08 -74.97
CA GLU A 278 -31.84 41.92 -76.43
C GLU A 278 -32.70 40.73 -76.86
N VAL A 279 -32.56 39.58 -76.20
CA VAL A 279 -33.39 38.39 -76.44
C VAL A 279 -34.87 38.71 -76.24
N GLU A 280 -35.22 39.46 -75.20
CA GLU A 280 -36.61 39.84 -74.94
C GLU A 280 -37.14 40.81 -76.00
N GLN A 281 -36.33 41.77 -76.44
CA GLN A 281 -36.67 42.63 -77.57
C GLN A 281 -36.87 41.84 -78.87
N LEU A 282 -36.02 40.84 -79.14
CA LEU A 282 -36.15 39.96 -80.30
C LEU A 282 -37.42 39.12 -80.23
N LYS A 283 -37.79 38.58 -79.06
CA LYS A 283 -39.07 37.88 -78.87
C LYS A 283 -40.26 38.79 -79.17
N ILE A 284 -40.24 40.04 -78.69
CA ILE A 284 -41.31 41.01 -78.98
C ILE A 284 -41.41 41.25 -80.48
N LYS A 285 -40.28 41.44 -81.18
CA LYS A 285 -40.24 41.59 -82.64
C LYS A 285 -40.79 40.36 -83.36
N ILE A 286 -40.43 39.15 -82.91
CA ILE A 286 -40.96 37.90 -83.47
C ILE A 286 -42.48 37.86 -83.31
N ASN A 287 -43.01 38.11 -82.11
CA ASN A 287 -44.46 38.11 -81.87
C ASN A 287 -45.18 39.15 -82.76
N GLN A 288 -44.60 40.34 -82.93
CA GLN A 288 -45.14 41.37 -83.83
C GLN A 288 -45.16 40.92 -85.30
N LEU A 289 -44.10 40.25 -85.76
CA LEU A 289 -44.03 39.71 -87.11
C LEU A 289 -45.01 38.54 -87.29
N GLU A 290 -45.12 37.64 -86.31
CA GLU A 290 -46.09 36.54 -86.33
C GLU A 290 -47.53 37.06 -86.41
N GLU A 291 -47.86 38.14 -85.69
CA GLU A 291 -49.18 38.79 -85.76
C GLU A 291 -49.40 39.50 -87.11
N SER A 292 -48.37 40.14 -87.65
CA SER A 292 -48.42 40.73 -89.00
C SER A 292 -48.64 39.66 -90.08
N ILE A 293 -48.00 38.49 -89.94
CA ILE A 293 -48.20 37.35 -90.84
C ILE A 293 -49.64 36.83 -90.73
N LYS A 294 -50.21 36.69 -89.52
CA LYS A 294 -51.61 36.28 -89.34
C LYS A 294 -52.58 37.24 -90.03
N GLN A 295 -52.38 38.55 -89.88
CA GLN A 295 -53.20 39.56 -90.55
C GLN A 295 -53.05 39.49 -92.07
N GLU A 296 -51.85 39.23 -92.59
CA GLU A 296 -51.63 39.13 -94.03
C GLU A 296 -52.26 37.87 -94.62
N ILE A 297 -52.26 36.74 -93.90
CA ILE A 297 -53.00 35.53 -94.28
C ILE A 297 -54.51 35.81 -94.30
N GLU A 298 -55.07 36.53 -93.31
CA GLU A 298 -56.48 36.95 -93.33
C GLU A 298 -56.82 37.88 -94.50
N ARG A 299 -55.91 38.81 -94.84
CA ARG A 299 -56.05 39.68 -96.03
C ARG A 299 -55.95 38.88 -97.33
N GLU A 300 -55.05 37.90 -97.42
CA GLU A 300 -54.93 37.02 -98.59
C GLU A 300 -56.25 36.29 -98.84
N ILE A 301 -56.85 35.69 -97.79
CA ILE A 301 -58.17 35.05 -97.87
C ILE A 301 -59.25 36.05 -98.32
N SER A 302 -59.21 37.30 -97.85
CA SER A 302 -60.14 38.37 -98.25
C SER A 302 -59.96 38.80 -99.71
N CYS A 303 -58.73 38.97 -100.19
CA CYS A 303 -58.42 39.35 -101.57
C CYS A 303 -58.74 38.23 -102.57
N GLN A 304 -58.57 36.96 -102.19
CA GLN A 304 -59.00 35.82 -103.01
C GLN A 304 -60.52 35.79 -103.21
N ASN A 305 -61.29 36.20 -102.20
CA ASN A 305 -62.75 36.37 -102.29
C ASN A 305 -63.18 37.57 -103.15
N ILE A 306 -62.35 38.61 -103.30
CA ILE A 306 -62.62 39.78 -104.17
C ILE A 306 -62.20 39.50 -105.63
N LEU A 307 -61.13 38.72 -105.84
CA LEU A 307 -60.64 38.37 -107.17
C LEU A 307 -61.63 37.48 -107.96
N THR A 308 -62.45 36.68 -107.27
CA THR A 308 -63.56 35.94 -107.88
C THR A 308 -64.69 36.85 -108.38
N GLN A 309 -64.75 38.11 -107.95
CA GLN A 309 -65.81 39.07 -108.27
C GLN A 309 -65.45 40.10 -109.36
N CYS A 310 -64.17 40.26 -109.72
CA CYS A 310 -63.69 41.26 -110.69
C CYS A 310 -63.04 40.68 -111.96
N LYS A 311 -63.75 39.80 -112.69
CA LYS A 311 -63.36 39.35 -114.04
C LYS A 311 -64.19 39.93 -115.19
N ASN A 312 -65.04 40.94 -114.96
CA ASN A 312 -65.84 41.57 -116.01
C ASN A 312 -65.50 43.07 -116.20
N GLU A 313 -65.08 43.39 -117.43
CA GLU A 313 -65.06 44.70 -118.14
C GLU A 313 -63.81 45.63 -118.08
N LYS A 314 -63.29 45.96 -119.28
CA LYS A 314 -62.22 46.93 -119.60
C LYS A 314 -62.68 47.84 -120.77
N ASN A 315 -62.30 49.13 -120.74
CA ASN A 315 -61.70 49.99 -121.81
C ASN A 315 -62.20 51.46 -121.78
N ASP A 316 -61.27 52.44 -121.83
CA ASP A 316 -61.55 53.89 -121.74
C ASP A 316 -60.89 54.69 -122.92
N PRO A 317 -61.50 55.82 -123.39
CA PRO A 317 -61.29 56.46 -124.71
C PRO A 317 -60.17 57.53 -124.81
N LEU A 318 -59.32 57.69 -123.79
CA LEU A 318 -58.31 58.77 -123.73
C LEU A 318 -57.13 58.60 -124.71
N ILE A 319 -56.85 57.35 -125.12
CA ILE A 319 -55.69 57.00 -125.94
C ILE A 319 -55.86 57.48 -127.40
N GLU A 320 -57.10 57.65 -127.87
CA GLU A 320 -57.38 58.00 -129.26
C GLU A 320 -57.22 59.51 -129.54
N GLN A 321 -57.48 60.38 -128.55
CA GLN A 321 -57.32 61.83 -128.70
C GLN A 321 -55.86 62.28 -128.88
N ILE A 322 -54.93 61.62 -128.18
CA ILE A 322 -53.50 61.96 -128.21
C ILE A 322 -52.88 61.62 -129.58
N LYS A 323 -53.33 60.54 -130.22
CA LYS A 323 -52.85 60.19 -131.56
C LYS A 323 -53.22 61.23 -132.61
N ASN A 324 -54.45 61.76 -132.58
CA ASN A 324 -54.92 62.75 -133.55
C ASN A 324 -54.18 64.10 -133.47
N THR A 325 -53.78 64.55 -132.28
CA THR A 325 -53.10 65.85 -132.13
C THR A 325 -51.67 65.82 -132.68
N ILE A 326 -50.97 64.69 -132.53
CA ILE A 326 -49.60 64.51 -133.03
C ILE A 326 -49.58 64.47 -134.56
N GLU A 327 -50.62 63.91 -135.18
CA GLU A 327 -50.73 63.84 -136.65
C GLU A 327 -50.94 65.22 -137.30
N ILE A 328 -51.69 66.12 -136.64
CA ILE A 328 -51.92 67.49 -137.13
C ILE A 328 -50.61 68.31 -137.13
N LEU A 329 -49.80 68.21 -136.08
CA LEU A 329 -48.55 68.96 -135.96
C LEU A 329 -47.49 68.51 -136.97
N TYR A 330 -47.49 67.23 -137.34
CA TYR A 330 -46.56 66.68 -138.33
C TYR A 330 -46.83 67.23 -139.75
N LYS A 331 -48.11 67.33 -140.16
CA LYS A 331 -48.48 67.81 -141.52
C LYS A 331 -48.21 69.30 -141.76
N ASN A 332 -48.31 70.16 -140.75
CA ASN A 332 -48.27 71.62 -140.95
C ASN A 332 -46.86 72.21 -141.06
N HIS A 333 -45.82 71.56 -140.53
CA HIS A 333 -44.48 72.16 -140.37
C HIS A 333 -43.36 71.47 -141.14
N ILE A 334 -43.63 70.35 -141.83
CA ILE A 334 -42.65 69.57 -142.60
C ILE A 334 -43.27 69.21 -143.95
N ILE A 335 -42.73 69.76 -145.04
CA ILE A 335 -43.17 69.44 -146.41
C ILE A 335 -42.42 68.17 -146.84
N SER A 336 -42.98 67.01 -146.53
CA SER A 336 -42.57 65.71 -147.09
C SER A 336 -43.79 64.78 -147.05
N ASP A 337 -44.36 64.50 -148.23
CA ASP A 337 -45.48 63.57 -148.42
C ASP A 337 -44.99 62.12 -148.28
N ASP A 338 -44.81 61.66 -147.04
CA ASP A 338 -44.55 60.26 -146.71
C ASP A 338 -45.69 59.73 -145.82
N MET A 339 -46.60 58.98 -146.44
CA MET A 339 -47.77 58.38 -145.80
C MET A 339 -47.38 57.10 -145.04
N GLY A 340 -47.65 57.03 -143.73
CA GLY A 340 -47.51 55.81 -142.92
C GLY A 340 -46.55 55.87 -141.71
N ILE A 341 -46.22 57.05 -141.21
CA ILE A 341 -45.23 57.24 -140.15
C ILE A 341 -45.83 57.03 -138.75
N SER A 342 -45.18 56.22 -137.90
CA SER A 342 -45.60 55.93 -136.50
C SER A 342 -45.62 57.19 -135.62
N THR A 343 -46.53 57.27 -134.63
CA THR A 343 -46.67 58.42 -133.69
C THR A 343 -45.35 58.81 -133.03
N ILE A 344 -44.51 57.84 -132.69
CA ILE A 344 -43.17 58.08 -132.10
C ILE A 344 -42.23 58.75 -133.10
N HIS A 345 -42.31 58.34 -134.38
CA HIS A 345 -41.42 58.84 -135.42
C HIS A 345 -41.87 60.23 -135.93
N MET A 346 -43.18 60.51 -135.92
CA MET A 346 -43.70 61.87 -136.12
C MET A 346 -43.12 62.83 -135.08
N LEU A 347 -43.14 62.44 -133.80
CA LEU A 347 -42.57 63.24 -132.70
C LEU A 347 -41.07 63.48 -132.87
N GLN A 348 -40.30 62.45 -133.23
CA GLN A 348 -38.84 62.59 -133.47
C GLN A 348 -38.52 63.57 -134.59
N THR A 349 -39.30 63.60 -135.67
CA THR A 349 -39.03 64.50 -136.80
C THR A 349 -39.34 65.95 -136.44
N ILE A 350 -40.44 66.17 -135.71
CA ILE A 350 -40.77 67.48 -135.14
C ILE A 350 -39.65 67.96 -134.21
N GLU A 351 -39.14 67.07 -133.35
CA GLU A 351 -38.03 67.37 -132.43
C GLU A 351 -36.76 67.80 -133.18
N ASN A 352 -36.39 67.11 -134.26
CA ASN A 352 -35.21 67.46 -135.06
C ASN A 352 -35.37 68.81 -135.78
N LYS A 353 -36.57 69.15 -136.24
CA LYS A 353 -36.84 70.46 -136.86
C LYS A 353 -36.68 71.60 -135.84
N ILE A 354 -37.24 71.41 -134.64
CA ILE A 354 -37.08 72.35 -133.51
C ILE A 354 -35.60 72.52 -133.15
N LYS A 355 -34.84 71.42 -133.08
CA LYS A 355 -33.38 71.49 -132.83
C LYS A 355 -32.64 72.30 -133.89
N SER A 356 -32.98 72.17 -135.19
CA SER A 356 -32.34 72.97 -136.23
C SER A 356 -32.66 74.47 -136.13
N LEU A 357 -33.90 74.82 -135.78
CA LEU A 357 -34.32 76.21 -135.60
C LEU A 357 -33.64 76.84 -134.39
N LEU A 358 -33.49 76.08 -133.29
CA LEU A 358 -32.77 76.53 -132.11
C LEU A 358 -31.28 76.80 -132.39
N ASN A 359 -30.62 75.97 -133.21
CA ASN A 359 -29.20 76.17 -133.54
C ASN A 359 -28.96 77.43 -134.41
N ILE A 360 -29.94 77.80 -135.27
CA ILE A 360 -29.92 79.06 -136.03
C ILE A 360 -30.12 80.26 -135.09
N ILE A 361 -30.99 80.13 -134.08
CA ILE A 361 -31.21 81.17 -133.08
C ILE A 361 -29.95 81.39 -132.21
N GLU A 362 -29.18 80.34 -131.93
CA GLU A 362 -28.00 80.41 -131.05
C GLU A 362 -26.78 81.13 -131.69
N HIS A 363 -26.73 81.26 -133.02
CA HIS A 363 -25.61 81.88 -133.77
C HIS A 363 -25.92 83.28 -134.32
N MET A 364 -27.00 83.93 -133.88
CA MET A 364 -27.31 85.31 -134.30
C MET A 364 -26.52 86.34 -133.47
N ASP A 365 -25.94 87.35 -134.14
CA ASP A 365 -25.16 88.42 -133.49
C ASP A 365 -26.00 89.18 -132.44
N SER A 366 -25.61 89.02 -131.17
CA SER A 366 -26.32 89.55 -129.99
C SER A 366 -26.51 91.08 -130.02
N SER A 367 -25.62 91.84 -130.67
CA SER A 367 -25.76 93.29 -130.82
C SER A 367 -26.92 93.70 -131.73
N ALA A 368 -27.22 92.92 -132.78
CA ALA A 368 -28.35 93.17 -133.68
C ALA A 368 -29.68 92.71 -133.06
N VAL A 369 -29.65 91.62 -132.27
CA VAL A 369 -30.83 91.14 -131.52
C VAL A 369 -31.24 92.14 -130.44
N MET A 370 -30.29 92.76 -129.74
CA MET A 370 -30.58 93.77 -128.72
C MET A 370 -31.16 95.07 -129.32
N GLU A 371 -30.71 95.46 -130.52
CA GLU A 371 -31.25 96.61 -131.23
C GLU A 371 -32.64 96.33 -131.79
N ALA A 372 -32.87 95.12 -132.30
CA ALA A 372 -34.19 94.64 -132.75
C ALA A 372 -35.18 94.44 -131.59
N GLU A 373 -34.75 93.93 -130.44
CA GLU A 373 -35.58 93.85 -129.22
C GLU A 373 -35.92 95.24 -128.70
N LYS A 374 -34.96 96.16 -128.66
CA LYS A 374 -35.23 97.56 -128.29
C LYS A 374 -36.22 98.21 -129.26
N PHE A 375 -36.14 97.92 -130.56
CA PHE A 375 -37.08 98.42 -131.57
C PHE A 375 -38.47 97.79 -131.42
N ARG A 376 -38.55 96.48 -131.17
CA ARG A 376 -39.81 95.74 -130.99
C ARG A 376 -40.48 96.12 -129.68
N GLU A 377 -39.73 96.26 -128.59
CA GLU A 377 -40.24 96.66 -127.30
C GLU A 377 -40.66 98.13 -127.28
N ASN A 378 -39.93 99.02 -127.97
CA ASN A 378 -40.42 100.37 -128.23
C ASN A 378 -41.71 100.35 -129.05
N SER A 379 -41.80 99.49 -130.07
CA SER A 379 -43.00 99.35 -130.91
C SER A 379 -44.21 98.84 -130.11
N ILE A 380 -44.02 97.84 -129.24
CA ILE A 380 -45.04 97.31 -128.33
C ILE A 380 -45.50 98.41 -127.36
N ARG A 381 -44.56 99.14 -126.72
CA ARG A 381 -44.90 100.26 -125.83
C ARG A 381 -45.66 101.38 -126.55
N THR A 382 -45.32 101.69 -127.81
CA THR A 382 -46.08 102.68 -128.59
C THR A 382 -47.48 102.19 -128.96
N ILE A 383 -47.64 100.91 -129.30
CA ILE A 383 -48.96 100.31 -129.60
C ILE A 383 -49.82 100.31 -128.34
N GLU A 384 -49.28 99.91 -127.18
CA GLU A 384 -50.02 99.94 -125.91
C GLU A 384 -50.38 101.36 -125.47
N ARG A 385 -49.50 102.34 -125.66
CA ARG A 385 -49.81 103.76 -125.43
C ARG A 385 -50.91 104.25 -126.37
N GLN A 386 -50.83 103.93 -127.66
CA GLN A 386 -51.85 104.32 -128.64
C GLN A 386 -53.19 103.66 -128.33
N GLU A 387 -53.21 102.37 -127.94
CA GLU A 387 -54.44 101.66 -127.61
C GLU A 387 -55.07 102.20 -126.32
N LYS A 388 -54.29 102.55 -125.30
CA LYS A 388 -54.81 103.26 -124.10
C LYS A 388 -55.43 104.61 -124.46
N ILE A 389 -54.76 105.42 -125.28
CA ILE A 389 -55.32 106.71 -125.76
C ILE A 389 -56.58 106.46 -126.59
N ARG A 390 -56.62 105.40 -127.40
CA ARG A 390 -57.78 105.03 -128.21
C ARG A 390 -58.97 104.61 -127.33
N GLN A 391 -58.72 103.80 -126.31
CA GLN A 391 -59.72 103.41 -125.31
C GLN A 391 -60.23 104.63 -124.52
N GLU A 392 -59.35 105.53 -124.09
CA GLU A 392 -59.76 106.79 -123.44
C GLU A 392 -60.55 107.71 -124.38
N LYS A 393 -60.17 107.82 -125.66
CA LYS A 393 -60.93 108.56 -126.66
C LYS A 393 -62.30 107.95 -126.89
N VAL A 394 -62.42 106.62 -127.03
CA VAL A 394 -63.70 105.93 -127.17
C VAL A 394 -64.56 106.14 -125.91
N ILE A 395 -63.98 106.06 -124.71
CA ILE A 395 -64.70 106.32 -123.45
C ILE A 395 -65.14 107.79 -123.38
N ASN A 396 -64.28 108.74 -123.75
CA ASN A 396 -64.61 110.16 -123.76
C ASN A 396 -65.63 110.51 -124.85
N GLU A 397 -65.58 109.89 -126.02
CA GLU A 397 -66.58 110.03 -127.08
C GLU A 397 -67.91 109.40 -126.66
N LEU A 398 -67.90 108.24 -125.99
CA LEU A 398 -69.11 107.63 -125.41
C LEU A 398 -69.70 108.52 -124.32
N ARG A 399 -68.86 109.12 -123.45
CA ARG A 399 -69.28 110.11 -122.46
C ARG A 399 -69.85 111.35 -123.15
N HIS A 400 -69.15 111.90 -124.14
CA HIS A 400 -69.57 113.08 -124.89
C HIS A 400 -70.86 112.84 -125.68
N LYS A 401 -70.99 111.69 -126.36
CA LYS A 401 -72.24 111.25 -127.00
C LYS A 401 -73.35 111.05 -125.99
N LYS A 402 -73.08 110.50 -124.80
CA LYS A 402 -74.08 110.34 -123.73
C LYS A 402 -74.49 111.69 -123.13
N THR A 403 -73.60 112.68 -123.07
CA THR A 403 -73.90 114.06 -122.66
C THR A 403 -74.67 114.80 -123.75
N LEU A 404 -74.27 114.66 -125.02
CA LEU A 404 -74.98 115.21 -126.18
C LEU A 404 -76.38 114.62 -126.30
N LEU A 405 -76.54 113.31 -126.13
CA LEU A 405 -77.83 112.61 -126.07
C LEU A 405 -78.67 113.02 -124.86
N ARG A 406 -78.07 113.58 -123.79
CA ARG A 406 -78.81 114.18 -122.65
C ARG A 406 -79.25 115.61 -122.94
N THR A 407 -78.46 116.40 -123.67
CA THR A 407 -78.83 117.76 -124.11
C THR A 407 -79.76 117.78 -125.32
N SER A 408 -79.67 116.74 -126.17
CA SER A 408 -80.51 116.53 -127.35
C SER A 408 -81.63 115.52 -127.11
N ALA A 409 -81.74 114.99 -125.88
CA ALA A 409 -82.94 114.26 -125.47
C ALA A 409 -84.09 115.28 -125.52
N PRO A 410 -85.07 115.07 -126.41
CA PRO A 410 -86.19 115.97 -126.54
C PRO A 410 -86.85 116.08 -125.16
N PRO A 411 -87.38 117.26 -124.79
CA PRO A 411 -88.32 117.28 -123.69
C PRO A 411 -89.51 116.38 -124.09
N TYR A 412 -89.51 115.16 -123.58
CA TYR A 412 -90.76 114.51 -123.20
C TYR A 412 -91.44 115.42 -122.15
N PRO A 413 -92.75 115.30 -121.96
CA PRO A 413 -93.58 114.21 -122.45
C PRO A 413 -94.84 114.73 -123.09
N LYS A 414 -95.22 114.16 -124.23
CA LYS A 414 -96.40 114.62 -124.95
C LYS A 414 -96.07 116.01 -125.56
N VAL A 415 -96.48 116.27 -126.77
CA VAL A 415 -97.86 116.12 -127.23
C VAL A 415 -97.85 115.70 -128.68
#